data_AF-A0A954SNY0-F1
#
_entry.id   AF-A0A954SNY0-F1
#
_cell.length_a   1.000
_cell.length_b   1.000
_cell.length_c   1.000
_cell.angle_alpha   90.00
_cell.angle_beta   90.00
_cell.angle_gamma   90.00
#
_symmetry.space_group_name_H-M   'P 1'
#
loop_
_entity.id
_entity.type
_entity.pdbx_description
1 polymer ?
#
loop_
_entity_poly.entity_id
_entity_poly.type
_entity_poly.pdbx_seq_one_letter_code
_entity_poly.pdbx_strand_id
1 'polypeptide(L)'
;WREWVEVSIATWRGPVQRARGNGRIRVQLTGRVFVRRTTNLGRGAEIAERLRSETEGVCLAIQNPADEEGTVLGYVRFFEPEVRNLSRDERDAGGSGIEMWSVDWRGMAESA
;
A
#
# COMPACT_ATOMS: atom_id res chain seq x y z
N TRP A 1 0.58 4.59 -21.00
CA TRP A 1 -0.34 4.25 -19.91
C TRP A 1 -1.10 5.51 -19.49
N ARG A 2 -2.43 5.43 -19.26
CA ARG A 2 -3.24 6.59 -18.84
C ARG A 2 -3.38 6.69 -17.32
N GLU A 3 -3.41 5.54 -16.66
CA GLU A 3 -3.52 5.36 -15.21
C GLU A 3 -2.65 4.16 -14.82
N TRP A 4 -1.97 4.20 -13.68
CA TRP A 4 -1.29 3.05 -13.11
C TRP A 4 -1.17 3.18 -11.58
N VAL A 5 -0.98 2.05 -10.91
CA VAL A 5 -0.79 1.97 -9.46
C VAL A 5 0.54 1.27 -9.18
N GLU A 6 1.37 1.87 -8.35
CA GLU A 6 2.56 1.23 -7.79
C GLU A 6 2.28 0.86 -6.34
N VAL A 7 2.58 -0.39 -5.98
CA VAL A 7 2.41 -0.87 -4.62
C VAL A 7 3.76 -1.24 -4.05
N SER A 8 4.06 -0.73 -2.87
CA SER A 8 5.28 -1.06 -2.12
C SER A 8 4.94 -1.47 -0.70
N ILE A 9 5.63 -2.51 -0.22
CA ILE A 9 5.51 -3.01 1.15
C ILE A 9 6.87 -2.84 1.82
N ALA A 10 6.90 -2.11 2.92
CA ALA A 10 8.09 -1.92 3.73
C ALA A 10 7.87 -2.54 5.10
N THR A 11 8.79 -3.41 5.53
CA THR A 11 8.84 -3.86 6.92
C THR A 11 9.58 -2.81 7.73
N TRP A 12 9.00 -2.37 8.84
CA TRP A 12 9.70 -1.46 9.72
C TRP A 12 10.75 -2.26 10.48
N ARG A 13 12.04 -1.94 10.28
CA ARG A 13 13.15 -2.49 11.07
C ARG A 13 13.13 -1.88 12.48
N GLY A 14 12.06 -2.17 13.24
CA GLY A 14 11.97 -1.90 14.67
C GLY A 14 12.19 -3.19 15.46
N PRO A 15 12.60 -3.13 16.74
CA PRO A 15 12.69 -4.32 17.57
C PRO A 15 11.32 -5.01 17.63
N VAL A 16 11.29 -6.30 17.28
CA VAL A 16 10.11 -7.16 17.41
C VAL A 16 9.65 -7.08 18.86
N GLN A 17 8.47 -6.50 19.10
CA GLN A 17 7.89 -6.54 20.44
C GLN A 17 7.42 -7.98 20.68
N ARG A 18 8.24 -8.75 21.40
CA ARG A 18 7.89 -10.08 21.88
C ARG A 18 7.01 -9.93 23.12
N ALA A 19 5.71 -9.98 22.95
CA ALA A 19 4.78 -10.13 24.06
C ALA A 19 4.22 -11.56 24.02
N ARG A 20 4.47 -12.35 25.08
CA ARG A 20 3.89 -13.69 25.26
C ARG A 20 4.16 -14.69 24.12
N GLY A 21 5.37 -14.71 23.57
CA GLY A 21 5.78 -15.72 22.58
C GLY A 21 5.43 -15.40 21.12
N ASN A 22 4.54 -14.45 20.84
CA ASN A 22 4.19 -14.07 19.47
C ASN A 22 5.03 -12.87 19.03
N GLY A 23 5.77 -13.06 17.92
CA GLY A 23 6.54 -11.99 17.30
C GLY A 23 5.62 -11.06 16.53
N ARG A 24 5.54 -9.80 16.94
CA ARG A 24 4.80 -8.77 16.21
C ARG A 24 5.73 -7.93 15.35
N ILE A 25 5.49 -7.90 14.04
CA ILE A 25 6.25 -7.08 13.08
C ILE A 25 5.35 -5.96 12.58
N ARG A 26 5.86 -4.72 12.59
CA ARG A 26 5.17 -3.58 11.97
C ARG A 26 5.46 -3.57 10.48
N VAL A 27 4.40 -3.48 9.68
CA VAL A 27 4.45 -3.42 8.22
C VAL A 27 3.81 -2.12 7.77
N GLN A 28 4.37 -1.50 6.74
CA GLN A 28 3.75 -0.39 6.04
C GLN A 28 3.47 -0.83 4.60
N LEU A 29 2.24 -0.60 4.14
CA LEU A 29 1.85 -0.73 2.75
C LEU A 29 1.67 0.68 2.20
N THR A 30 2.20 0.95 1.01
CA THR A 30 2.04 2.23 0.32
C THR A 30 1.62 1.95 -1.11
N GLY A 31 0.42 2.41 -1.46
CA GLY A 31 -0.10 2.44 -2.82
C GLY A 31 0.04 3.85 -3.40
N ARG A 32 0.74 3.99 -4.52
CA ARG A 32 0.84 5.24 -5.28
C ARG A 32 0.00 5.14 -6.53
N VAL A 33 -0.96 6.05 -6.66
CA VAL A 33 -1.85 6.13 -7.82
C VAL A 33 -1.37 7.27 -8.70
N PHE A 34 -1.17 6.98 -9.99
CA PHE A 34 -0.78 7.95 -10.99
C PHE A 34 -1.84 8.03 -12.06
N VAL A 35 -2.34 9.23 -12.31
CA VAL A 35 -3.35 9.51 -13.34
C VAL A 35 -2.87 10.67 -14.20
N ARG A 36 -2.87 10.50 -15.52
CA ARG A 36 -2.63 11.64 -16.42
C ARG A 36 -3.77 12.65 -16.23
N ARG A 37 -3.46 13.92 -15.96
CA ARG A 37 -4.47 14.98 -15.82
C ARG A 37 -5.30 15.04 -17.10
N THR A 38 -6.56 14.67 -16.99
CA THR A 38 -7.57 14.81 -18.04
C THR A 38 -8.59 15.87 -17.61
N THR A 39 -9.64 16.08 -18.40
CA THR A 39 -10.78 16.93 -18.00
C THR A 39 -11.58 16.33 -16.83
N ASN A 40 -11.38 15.05 -16.49
CA ASN A 40 -11.99 14.42 -15.33
C ASN A 40 -11.14 14.70 -14.08
N LEU A 41 -11.38 15.86 -13.47
CA LEU A 41 -10.78 16.26 -12.21
C LEU A 41 -11.38 15.39 -11.09
N GLY A 42 -10.56 14.55 -10.46
CA GLY A 42 -10.98 13.67 -9.36
C GLY A 42 -10.83 12.17 -9.63
N ARG A 43 -10.42 11.77 -10.84
CA ARG A 43 -10.16 10.36 -11.16
C ARG A 43 -9.06 9.75 -10.28
N GLY A 44 -8.01 10.51 -9.96
CA GLY A 44 -6.97 10.07 -9.01
C GLY A 44 -7.52 9.81 -7.61
N ALA A 45 -8.37 10.73 -7.11
CA ALA A 45 -9.03 10.57 -5.82
C ALA A 45 -9.95 9.35 -5.77
N GLU A 46 -10.73 9.11 -6.83
CA GLU A 46 -11.63 7.94 -6.95
C GLU A 46 -10.85 6.63 -6.85
N ILE A 47 -9.74 6.50 -7.59
CA ILE A 47 -8.90 5.29 -7.57
C ILE A 47 -8.23 5.12 -6.21
N ALA A 48 -7.75 6.22 -5.59
CA ALA A 48 -7.14 6.17 -4.26
C ALA A 48 -8.14 5.72 -3.19
N GLU A 49 -9.37 6.25 -3.19
CA GLU A 49 -10.42 5.84 -2.25
C GLU A 49 -10.88 4.40 -2.49
N ARG A 50 -10.95 3.97 -3.74
CA ARG A 50 -11.25 2.58 -4.06
C ARG A 50 -10.17 1.65 -3.53
N LEU A 51 -8.90 1.97 -3.74
CA LEU A 51 -7.77 1.21 -3.21
C LEU A 51 -7.81 1.15 -1.67
N ARG A 52 -8.12 2.28 -1.02
CA ARG A 52 -8.36 2.39 0.43
C ARG A 52 -9.42 1.39 0.88
N SER A 53 -10.60 1.44 0.27
CA SER A 53 -11.75 0.62 0.63
C SER A 53 -11.53 -0.88 0.37
N GLU A 54 -10.86 -1.24 -0.72
CA GLU A 54 -10.60 -2.64 -1.06
C GLU A 54 -9.54 -3.27 -0.15
N THR A 55 -8.66 -2.47 0.44
CA THR A 55 -7.59 -2.94 1.34
C THR A 55 -8.03 -2.90 2.81
N GLU A 56 -9.03 -2.09 3.15
CA GLU A 56 -9.55 -1.96 4.51
C GLU A 56 -10.16 -3.29 4.98
N GLY A 57 -9.64 -3.82 6.08
CA GLY A 57 -10.11 -5.09 6.66
C GLY A 57 -9.55 -6.35 6.02
N VAL A 58 -8.75 -6.24 4.95
CA VAL A 58 -8.08 -7.40 4.34
C VAL A 58 -6.98 -7.92 5.26
N CYS A 59 -6.97 -9.24 5.44
CA CYS A 59 -5.93 -9.98 6.12
C CYS A 59 -5.03 -10.62 5.07
N LEU A 60 -3.80 -10.13 4.91
CA LEU A 60 -2.86 -10.69 3.92
C LEU A 60 -1.98 -11.76 4.57
N ALA A 61 -1.90 -12.92 3.93
CA ALA A 61 -0.95 -13.96 4.30
C ALA A 61 0.47 -13.52 3.92
N ILE A 62 1.41 -13.67 4.85
CA ILE A 62 2.84 -13.52 4.61
C ILE A 62 3.39 -14.89 4.27
N GLN A 63 3.87 -15.06 3.05
CA GLN A 63 4.44 -16.33 2.59
C GLN A 63 5.96 -16.30 2.67
N ASN A 64 6.57 -17.46 2.89
CA ASN A 64 8.00 -17.62 2.78
C ASN A 64 8.41 -17.61 1.29
N PRO A 65 9.15 -16.59 0.79
CA PRO A 65 9.52 -16.53 -0.61
C PRO A 65 10.55 -17.61 -1.01
N ALA A 66 11.20 -18.26 -0.05
CA ALA A 66 12.16 -19.33 -0.30
C ALA A 66 11.51 -20.72 -0.41
N ASP A 67 10.19 -20.82 -0.19
CA ASP A 67 9.45 -22.07 -0.21
C ASP A 67 8.47 -22.09 -1.39
N GLU A 68 8.66 -23.04 -2.30
CA GLU A 68 7.81 -23.22 -3.48
C GLU A 68 6.38 -23.65 -3.11
N GLU A 69 6.19 -24.29 -1.96
CA GLU A 69 4.86 -24.69 -1.46
C GLU A 69 4.07 -23.51 -0.87
N GLY A 70 4.71 -22.36 -0.67
CA GLY A 70 4.05 -21.13 -0.23
C GLY A 70 3.62 -21.16 1.24
N THR A 71 4.41 -21.78 2.12
CA THR A 71 4.15 -21.82 3.57
C THR A 71 3.85 -20.42 4.11
N VAL A 72 2.70 -20.31 4.78
CA VAL A 72 2.26 -19.07 5.42
C VAL A 72 2.99 -18.91 6.75
N LEU A 73 3.84 -17.88 6.83
CA LEU A 73 4.60 -17.49 8.02
C LEU A 73 3.74 -16.74 9.05
N GLY A 74 2.64 -16.14 8.60
CA GLY A 74 1.77 -15.32 9.42
C GLY A 74 0.79 -14.51 8.60
N TYR A 75 0.09 -13.60 9.29
CA TYR A 75 -0.90 -12.74 8.67
C TYR A 75 -0.68 -11.30 9.08
N VAL A 76 -0.85 -10.37 8.14
CA VAL A 76 -0.86 -8.94 8.41
C VAL A 76 -2.27 -8.39 8.27
N ARG A 77 -2.69 -7.63 9.28
CA ARG A 77 -3.89 -6.82 9.24
C ARG A 77 -3.52 -5.36 9.12
N PHE A 78 -4.02 -4.70 8.07
CA PHE A 78 -3.84 -3.26 7.87
C PHE A 78 -4.95 -2.46 8.54
N PHE A 79 -4.59 -1.34 9.12
CA PHE A 79 -5.47 -0.39 9.80
C PHE A 79 -4.98 1.04 9.55
N GLU A 80 -5.83 2.01 9.90
CA GLU A 80 -5.54 3.45 9.79
C GLU A 80 -5.06 3.86 8.39
N PRO A 81 -5.85 3.62 7.32
CA PRO A 81 -5.49 4.12 6.01
C PRO A 81 -5.40 5.65 6.00
N GLU A 82 -4.36 6.17 5.38
CA GLU A 82 -4.20 7.59 5.14
C GLU A 82 -4.11 7.87 3.64
N VAL A 83 -5.04 8.67 3.11
CA VAL A 83 -5.05 9.10 1.70
C VAL A 83 -4.50 10.51 1.61
N ARG A 84 -3.52 10.73 0.73
CA ARG A 84 -2.91 12.05 0.51
C ARG A 84 -2.82 12.36 -0.97
N ASN A 85 -3.18 13.59 -1.33
CA ASN A 85 -2.85 14.13 -2.65
C ASN A 85 -1.39 14.60 -2.63
N LEU A 86 -0.55 14.00 -3.47
CA LEU A 86 0.85 14.35 -3.63
C LEU A 86 1.13 14.97 -5.00
N SER A 87 0.10 15.36 -5.74
CA SER A 87 0.21 15.94 -7.07
C SER A 87 1.11 17.17 -7.04
N ARG A 88 2.09 17.18 -7.94
CA ARG A 88 2.99 18.31 -8.19
C ARG A 88 2.75 18.81 -9.61
N ASP A 89 3.42 19.89 -9.99
CA ASP A 89 3.54 20.31 -11.38
C ASP A 89 4.55 19.41 -12.13
N GLU A 90 4.39 18.11 -12.00
CA GLU A 90 5.13 17.10 -12.73
C GLU A 90 4.39 16.75 -14.02
N ARG A 91 5.16 16.42 -15.07
CA ARG A 91 4.65 16.09 -16.38
C ARG A 91 5.18 14.74 -16.83
N ASP A 92 4.35 13.98 -17.55
CA ASP A 92 4.79 12.75 -18.21
C ASP A 92 5.78 13.05 -19.34
N ALA A 93 6.37 12.00 -19.92
CA ALA A 93 7.27 12.13 -21.07
C ALA A 93 6.62 12.82 -22.29
N GLY A 94 5.28 12.90 -22.33
CA GLY A 94 4.50 13.62 -23.33
C GLY A 94 4.10 15.04 -22.92
N GLY A 95 4.65 15.59 -21.82
CA GLY A 95 4.41 16.95 -21.35
C GLY A 95 3.05 17.18 -20.68
N SER A 96 2.27 16.13 -20.42
CA SER A 96 0.96 16.22 -19.76
C SER A 96 1.10 16.15 -18.25
N GLY A 97 0.36 16.98 -17.53
CA GLY A 97 0.39 16.98 -16.07
C GLY A 97 0.02 15.61 -15.48
N ILE A 98 0.65 15.24 -14.38
CA ILE A 98 0.35 14.00 -13.64
C ILE A 98 -0.32 14.37 -12.31
N GLU A 99 -1.41 13.67 -12.01
CA GLU A 99 -2.00 13.64 -10.68
C GLU A 99 -1.43 12.43 -9.93
N MET A 100 -0.99 12.65 -8.69
CA MET A 100 -0.40 11.61 -7.84
C MET A 100 -1.12 11.59 -6.49
N TRP A 101 -1.50 10.39 -6.06
CA TRP A 101 -2.07 10.15 -4.74
C TRP A 101 -1.29 9.04 -4.04
N SER A 102 -1.13 9.16 -2.72
CA SER A 102 -0.68 8.04 -1.90
C SER A 102 -1.83 7.55 -1.02
N VAL A 103 -1.84 6.25 -0.82
CA VAL A 103 -2.62 5.58 0.22
C VAL A 103 -1.62 4.80 1.06
N ASP A 104 -1.53 5.13 2.33
CA ASP A 104 -0.58 4.53 3.26
C ASP A 104 -1.34 3.79 4.35
N TRP A 105 -0.97 2.54 4.61
CA TRP A 105 -1.53 1.74 5.70
C TRP A 105 -0.44 1.29 6.65
N ARG A 106 -0.80 1.18 7.92
CA ARG A 106 0.01 0.52 8.94
C ARG A 106 -0.58 -0.83 9.25
N GLY A 107 0.27 -1.83 9.39
CA GLY A 107 -0.14 -3.19 9.67
C GLY A 107 0.67 -3.81 10.79
N MET A 108 0.03 -4.77 11.46
CA MET A 108 0.67 -5.64 12.43
C MET A 108 0.63 -7.05 11.89
N ALA A 109 1.80 -7.65 11.73
CA ALA A 109 1.93 -9.05 11.39
C ALA A 109 2.03 -9.88 12.67
N GLU A 110 1.27 -10.97 12.72
CA GLU A 110 1.36 -12.00 13.75
C GLU A 110 1.83 -13.30 13.09
N SER A 111 2.79 -13.98 13.71
CA SER A 111 3.23 -15.32 13.28
C SER A 111 2.09 -16.32 13.43
N ALA A 112 1.93 -17.20 12.44
CA ALA A 112 0.98 -18.30 12.48
C ALA A 112 1.34 -19.35 13.54
#